data_AF-A0A318HBK1-F1
#
_entry.id   AF-A0A318HBK1-F1
#
_cell.length_a   1.000
_cell.length_b   1.000
_cell.length_c   1.000
_cell.angle_alpha   90.00
_cell.angle_beta   90.00
_cell.angle_gamma   90.00
#
_symmetry.space_group_name_H-M   'P 1'
#
loop_
_entity.id
_entity.type
_entity.pdbx_description
1 polymer ?
#
loop_
_entity_poly.entity_id
_entity_poly.type
_entity_poly.pdbx_seq_one_letter_code
_entity_poly.pdbx_strand_id
1 'polypeptide(L)' 'MRSNITHRFAPRCPHVFDKCHEVPTLEARAGNDHLDRCWLDPQEKKSLRAQVIP' A
#
# COMPACT_ATOMS: atom_id res chain seq x y z
N MET A 1 12.51 12.95 -15.53
CA MET A 1 11.22 13.34 -14.91
C MET A 1 10.92 12.35 -13.79
N ARG A 2 11.13 12.72 -12.52
CA ARG A 2 10.76 11.86 -11.40
C ARG A 2 9.30 12.19 -11.06
N SER A 3 8.37 11.35 -11.53
CA SER A 3 6.96 11.46 -11.18
C SER A 3 6.83 11.59 -9.67
N ASN A 4 6.00 12.53 -9.23
CA ASN A 4 5.80 12.94 -7.84
C ASN A 4 5.05 11.83 -7.07
N ILE A 5 5.71 10.68 -6.89
CA ILE A 5 5.15 9.49 -6.28
C ILE A 5 5.75 9.36 -4.88
N THR A 6 4.92 9.68 -3.90
CA THR A 6 5.20 9.70 -2.45
C THR A 6 5.22 8.29 -1.86
N HIS A 7 4.31 7.40 -2.27
CA HIS A 7 4.39 5.97 -1.95
C HIS A 7 5.32 5.27 -2.93
N ARG A 8 6.58 5.02 -2.53
CA ARG A 8 7.65 4.48 -3.41
C ARG A 8 7.27 3.17 -4.14
N PHE A 9 6.34 2.38 -3.61
CA PHE A 9 5.89 1.14 -4.25
C PHE A 9 4.76 1.33 -5.29
N ALA A 10 4.09 2.48 -5.31
CA ALA A 10 2.99 2.78 -6.24
C ALA A 10 3.33 2.55 -7.73
N PRO A 11 4.53 2.83 -8.27
CA PRO A 11 4.84 2.60 -9.68
C PRO A 11 4.79 1.13 -10.12
N ARG A 12 4.76 0.19 -9.16
CA ARG A 12 4.71 -1.26 -9.42
C ARG A 12 3.53 -1.94 -8.74
N CYS A 13 2.66 -1.17 -8.06
CA CYS A 13 1.52 -1.72 -7.36
C CYS A 13 0.36 -1.93 -8.36
N PRO A 14 -0.19 -3.14 -8.52
CA PRO A 14 -1.35 -3.38 -9.38
C PRO A 14 -2.65 -2.81 -8.79
N HIS A 15 -2.62 -2.30 -7.55
CA HIS A 15 -3.78 -1.76 -6.82
C HIS A 15 -3.55 -0.28 -6.46
N VAL A 16 -2.98 0.51 -7.37
CA VAL A 16 -2.74 1.94 -7.15
C VAL A 16 -4.06 2.72 -7.25
N PHE A 17 -4.22 3.73 -6.40
CA PHE A 17 -5.37 4.65 -6.41
C PHE A 17 -4.93 6.03 -5.90
N ASP A 18 -5.82 7.02 -5.94
CA ASP A 18 -5.50 8.44 -5.73
C ASP A 18 -4.68 8.72 -4.45
N LYS A 19 -5.05 8.14 -3.29
CA LYS A 19 -4.30 8.34 -2.03
C LYS A 19 -2.87 7.82 -2.08
N CYS A 20 -2.53 6.87 -2.96
CA CYS A 20 -1.14 6.39 -3.11
C CYS A 20 -0.17 7.50 -3.57
N HIS A 21 -0.68 8.64 -4.03
CA HIS A 21 0.09 9.84 -4.33
C HIS A 21 0.36 10.72 -3.09
N GLU A 22 -0.06 10.30 -1.91
CA GLU A 22 0.31 10.88 -0.61
C GLU A 22 1.24 9.95 0.18
N VAL A 23 2.06 10.49 1.10
CA VAL A 23 2.91 9.68 2.00
C VAL A 23 2.05 9.24 3.21
N PRO A 24 1.68 7.95 3.34
CA PRO A 24 1.02 7.48 4.55
C PRO A 24 1.95 7.51 5.75
N THR A 25 1.34 7.66 6.92
CA THR A 25 1.96 7.44 8.22
C THR A 25 2.46 6.00 8.36
N LEU A 26 3.50 5.82 9.17
CA LEU A 26 4.04 4.50 9.49
C LEU A 26 3.32 3.98 10.74
N GLU A 27 2.38 3.04 10.56
CA GLU A 27 1.45 2.62 11.61
C GLU A 27 1.30 1.10 11.66
N ALA A 28 0.97 0.58 12.84
CA ALA A 28 0.68 -0.83 13.09
C ALA A 28 -0.78 -1.17 12.72
N ARG A 29 -1.12 -1.15 11.42
CA ARG A 29 -2.50 -1.37 10.97
C ARG A 29 -2.98 -2.81 11.15
N ALA A 30 -2.06 -3.77 11.16
CA ALA A 30 -2.35 -5.19 11.29
C ALA A 30 -2.52 -5.68 12.76
N GLY A 31 -2.47 -4.79 13.75
CA GLY A 31 -2.64 -5.13 15.16
C GLY A 31 -1.45 -5.87 15.80
N ASN A 32 -0.28 -5.84 15.16
CA ASN A 32 0.98 -6.38 15.67
C ASN A 32 2.10 -5.33 15.48
N ASP A 33 3.33 -5.62 15.91
CA ASP A 33 4.48 -4.72 15.77
C ASP A 33 4.94 -4.50 14.31
N HIS A 34 4.26 -5.08 13.31
CA HIS A 34 4.59 -4.88 11.91
C HIS A 34 3.98 -3.58 11.39
N LEU A 35 4.81 -2.54 11.39
CA LEU A 35 4.48 -1.25 10.81
C LEU A 35 4.43 -1.32 9.29
N ASP A 36 3.41 -0.70 8.69
CA ASP A 36 3.34 -0.54 7.25
C ASP A 36 2.87 0.85 6.83
N ARG A 37 3.01 1.11 5.53
CA ARG A 37 2.71 2.38 4.86
C ARG A 37 1.72 2.17 3.72
N CYS A 38 0.78 1.23 3.87
CA CYS A 38 -0.22 0.92 2.84
C CYS A 38 -1.54 1.56 3.23
N TRP A 39 -2.21 2.24 2.29
CA TRP A 39 -3.53 2.84 2.53
C TRP A 39 -4.67 1.83 2.64
N LEU A 40 -4.47 0.60 2.17
CA LEU A 40 -5.46 -0.47 2.28
C LEU A 40 -5.49 -1.02 3.70
N ASP A 41 -6.68 -1.38 4.16
CA ASP A 41 -6.82 -2.12 5.40
C ASP A 41 -6.15 -3.51 5.30
N PRO A 42 -5.70 -4.10 6.41
CA PRO A 42 -5.01 -5.39 6.40
C PRO A 42 -5.80 -6.51 5.71
N GLN A 43 -7.14 -6.50 5.84
CA GLN A 43 -8.00 -7.51 5.21
C GLN A 43 -8.11 -7.28 3.70
N GLU A 44 -8.35 -6.05 3.25
CA GLU A 44 -8.40 -5.72 1.82
C GLU A 44 -7.08 -6.05 1.12
N LYS A 45 -5.97 -5.68 1.74
CA LYS A 45 -4.61 -5.99 1.27
C LYS A 45 -4.38 -7.49 1.13
N LYS A 46 -4.88 -8.31 2.06
CA LYS A 46 -4.80 -9.78 1.96
C LYS A 46 -5.64 -10.31 0.79
N SER A 47 -6.89 -9.86 0.68
CA SER A 47 -7.81 -10.27 -0.39
C SER A 47 -7.26 -9.94 -1.78
N LEU A 48 -6.67 -8.75 -1.96
CA LEU A 48 -6.09 -8.33 -3.24
C LEU A 48 -4.81 -9.12 -3.58
N ARG A 49 -3.97 -9.44 -2.60
CA ARG A 49 -2.79 -10.30 -2.81
C ARG A 49 -3.16 -11.70 -3.29
N ALA A 50 -4.21 -12.28 -2.71
CA ALA A 50 -4.69 -13.61 -3.12
C ALA A 50 -5.19 -13.65 -4.58
N GLN A 51 -5.53 -12.50 -5.17
CA GLN A 51 -5.97 -12.42 -6.57
C GLN A 51 -4.82 -12.29 -7.58
N VAL A 52 -3.62 -11.90 -7.12
CA VAL A 52 -2.47 -11.56 -7.99
C VAL A 52 -1.38 -12.64 -7.99
N ILE A 53 -1.40 -13.55 -7.01
CA ILE A 53 -0.47 -14.69 -6.95
C ILE A 53 -1.18 -15.89 -7.58
N PRO A 54 -0.73 -16.39 -8.76
CA PRO A 54 -1.29 -17.58 -9.40
C PRO A 54 -1.06 -18.87 -8.59
#